data_AF-A0A950D033-F1
#
_entry.id   AF-A0A950D033-F1
#
_cell.length_a   1.000
_cell.length_b   1.000
_cell.length_c   1.000
_cell.angle_alpha   90.00
_cell.angle_beta   90.00
_cell.angle_gamma   90.00
#
_symmetry.space_group_name_H-M   'P 1'
#
loop_
_entity.id
_entity.type
_entity.pdbx_description
1 polymer ?
#
loop_
_entity_poly.entity_id
_entity_poly.type
_entity_poly.pdbx_seq_one_letter_code
_entity_poly.pdbx_strand_id
1 'polypeptide(L)' 'MVTNCGRLCLYRKKINLSTCLAGQAVGIKEVDDGIWLVSFMDYDLSYVDLEEKTLQPLQNPFGPKVLPMS' A
#
# COMPACT_ATOMS: atom_id res chain seq x y z
N MET A 1 6.95 -7.07 6.51
CA MET A 1 7.24 -7.70 5.21
C MET A 1 5.95 -8.21 4.60
N VAL A 2 5.77 -8.03 3.30
CA VAL A 2 4.59 -8.53 2.59
C VAL A 2 4.72 -10.03 2.38
N THR A 3 3.65 -10.77 2.67
CA THR A 3 3.61 -12.23 2.49
C THR A 3 3.59 -12.61 1.01
N ASN A 4 3.86 -13.89 0.72
CA ASN A 4 3.91 -14.39 -0.66
C ASN A 4 2.58 -14.22 -1.42
N CYS A 5 1.46 -14.11 -0.71
CA CYS A 5 0.15 -13.86 -1.32
C CYS A 5 -0.20 -12.36 -1.45
N GLY A 6 0.77 -11.45 -1.30
CA GLY A 6 0.53 -10.01 -1.45
C GLY A 6 -0.22 -9.36 -0.29
N ARG A 7 -0.21 -10.01 0.89
CA ARG A 7 -0.88 -9.50 2.10
C ARG A 7 0.12 -9.00 3.12
N LEU A 8 -0.24 -7.91 3.79
CA LEU A 8 0.47 -7.38 4.95
C LEU A 8 -0.31 -7.71 6.22
N CYS A 9 0.38 -8.23 7.24
CA CYS A 9 -0.20 -8.53 8.55
C CYS A 9 0.23 -7.45 9.54
N LEU A 10 -0.73 -6.68 10.06
CA LEU A 10 -0.53 -5.61 11.04
C LEU A 10 -1.59 -5.75 12.13
N TYR A 11 -1.21 -5.68 13.41
CA TYR A 11 -2.15 -5.77 14.55
C TYR A 11 -3.18 -6.91 14.46
N ARG A 12 -2.74 -8.10 14.03
CA ARG A 12 -3.60 -9.29 13.77
C ARG A 12 -4.66 -9.09 12.66
N LYS A 13 -4.62 -8.00 11.92
CA LYS A 13 -5.42 -7.75 10.72
C LYS A 13 -4.62 -8.07 9.47
N LYS A 14 -5.31 -8.56 8.42
CA LYS A 14 -4.73 -8.87 7.11
C LYS A 14 -5.19 -7.81 6.12
N ILE A 15 -4.23 -7.15 5.50
CA ILE A 15 -4.44 -6.07 4.54
C ILE A 15 -4.03 -6.60 3.16
N ASN A 16 -4.92 -6.51 2.18
CA ASN A 16 -4.63 -6.96 0.81
C ASN A 16 -3.91 -5.86 0.04
N LEU A 17 -2.62 -6.03 -0.24
CA LEU A 17 -1.91 -5.12 -1.15
C LEU A 17 -1.98 -5.71 -2.56
N SER A 18 -0.82 -5.95 -3.17
CA SER A 18 -0.70 -6.64 -4.45
C SER A 18 0.35 -7.74 -4.34
N THR A 19 0.19 -8.80 -5.11
CA THR A 19 1.20 -9.85 -5.29
C THR A 19 2.50 -9.32 -5.88
N CYS A 20 2.47 -8.17 -6.59
CA CYS A 20 3.68 -7.51 -7.08
C CYS A 20 4.64 -7.08 -5.95
N LEU A 21 4.12 -6.90 -4.73
CA LEU A 21 4.90 -6.53 -3.55
C LEU A 21 5.28 -7.74 -2.70
N ALA A 22 4.98 -8.97 -3.13
CA ALA A 22 5.28 -10.18 -2.37
C ALA A 22 6.78 -10.30 -2.03
N GLY A 23 7.09 -10.57 -0.76
CA GLY A 23 8.47 -10.66 -0.28
C GLY A 23 9.19 -9.32 -0.11
N GLN A 24 8.56 -8.21 -0.48
CA GLN A 24 9.16 -6.88 -0.32
C GLN A 24 8.93 -6.32 1.10
N ALA A 25 9.87 -5.48 1.54
CA ALA A 25 9.69 -4.62 2.70
C ALA A 25 8.90 -3.38 2.28
N VAL A 26 7.81 -3.09 2.99
CA VAL A 26 7.00 -1.88 2.79
C VAL A 26 7.05 -1.04 4.06
N GLY A 27 7.08 0.28 3.89
CA GLY A 27 6.95 1.25 4.96
C GLY A 27 5.50 1.30 5.45
N ILE A 28 5.34 1.43 6.76
CA ILE A 28 4.05 1.50 7.44
C ILE A 28 4.18 2.63 8.46
N LYS A 29 3.32 3.63 8.35
CA LYS A 29 3.34 4.79 9.24
C LYS A 29 1.93 5.16 9.64
N GLU A 30 1.67 5.27 10.94
CA GLU A 30 0.42 5.84 11.44
C GLU A 30 0.43 7.35 11.15
N VAL A 31 -0.60 7.82 10.46
CA VAL A 31 -0.74 9.23 10.07
C VAL A 31 -1.89 9.91 10.80
N ASP A 32 -2.87 9.14 11.26
CA ASP A 32 -4.00 9.55 12.07
C ASP A 32 -4.51 8.34 12.87
N ASP A 33 -5.40 8.55 13.84
CA ASP A 33 -5.92 7.50 14.72
C ASP A 33 -6.55 6.36 13.91
N GLY A 34 -5.90 5.20 13.88
CA GLY A 34 -6.38 4.04 13.13
C GLY A 34 -6.14 4.10 11.61
N ILE A 35 -5.54 5.18 11.09
CA ILE A 35 -5.22 5.38 9.67
C ILE A 35 -3.71 5.24 9.45
N TRP A 36 -3.36 4.35 8.54
CA TRP A 36 -1.98 3.93 8.28
C TRP A 36 -1.61 4.16 6.83
N LEU A 37 -0.52 4.87 6.59
CA LEU A 37 0.08 5.01 5.27
C LEU A 37 1.00 3.83 4.98
N VAL A 38 0.79 3.20 3.81
CA VAL A 38 1.68 2.19 3.24
C VAL A 38 2.53 2.86 2.17
N SER A 39 3.84 2.74 2.31
CA SER A 39 4.81 3.24 1.34
C SER A 39 5.74 2.13 0.86
N PHE A 40 6.28 2.29 -0.34
CA PHE A 40 7.28 1.40 -0.90
C PHE A 40 8.32 2.23 -1.65
N MET A 41 9.59 2.09 -1.25
CA MET A 41 10.67 3.01 -1.65
C MET A 41 10.29 4.45 -1.27
N ASP A 42 10.40 5.39 -2.21
CA ASP A 42 10.06 6.81 -2.04
C ASP A 42 8.60 7.12 -2.40
N TYR A 43 7.75 6.10 -2.54
CA TYR A 43 6.38 6.25 -3.01
C TYR A 43 5.35 5.85 -1.97
N ASP A 44 4.35 6.71 -1.81
CA ASP A 44 3.15 6.45 -1.02
C ASP A 44 2.13 5.69 -1.87
N LEU A 45 1.71 4.52 -1.40
CA LEU A 45 0.86 3.60 -2.16
C LEU A 45 -0.62 3.71 -1.78
N SER A 46 -0.92 3.65 -0.49
CA SER A 46 -2.30 3.58 0.00
C SER A 46 -2.41 3.97 1.46
N TYR A 47 -3.55 4.56 1.83
CA TYR A 47 -3.99 4.61 3.21
C TYR A 47 -4.77 3.34 3.56
N VAL A 48 -4.58 2.85 4.78
CA VAL A 48 -5.29 1.72 5.36
C VAL A 48 -5.99 2.21 6.60
N ASP A 49 -7.31 2.07 6.62
CA ASP A 49 -8.06 2.15 7.85
C ASP A 49 -8.05 0.77 8.51
N LEU A 50 -7.41 0.64 9.67
CA LEU A 50 -7.38 -0.64 10.37
C LEU A 50 -8.74 -0.98 10.97
N GLU A 51 -9.54 -0.01 11.42
CA GLU A 51 -10.86 -0.24 12.02
C GLU A 51 -11.82 -0.81 10.99
N GLU A 52 -11.98 -0.08 9.89
CA GLU A 52 -12.89 -0.41 8.79
C GLU A 52 -12.31 -1.44 7.80
N LYS A 53 -11.01 -1.77 7.92
CA LYS A 53 -10.26 -2.64 6.99
C LYS A 53 -10.36 -2.18 5.53
N THR A 54 -10.54 -0.88 5.32
CA THR A 54 -10.62 -0.30 3.98
C THR A 54 -9.24 0.15 3.52
N LEU A 55 -9.02 0.04 2.21
CA LEU A 55 -7.82 0.51 1.54
C LEU A 55 -8.20 1.61 0.57
N GLN A 56 -7.61 2.78 0.76
CA GLN A 56 -7.76 3.91 -0.14
C GLN A 56 -6.45 4.03 -0.94
N PRO A 57 -6.43 3.55 -2.20
CA PRO A 57 -5.24 3.68 -3.03
C PRO A 57 -4.98 5.16 -3.34
N LEU A 58 -3.72 5.58 -3.23
CA LEU A 58 -3.30 6.88 -3.73
C LEU A 58 -3.13 6.82 -5.26
N GLN A 59 -2.87 7.98 -5.86
CA GLN A 59 -2.54 8.07 -7.28
C GLN A 59 -1.35 7.15 -7.59
N ASN A 60 -1.56 6.19 -8.50
CA ASN A 60 -0.54 5.21 -8.85
C ASN A 60 0.68 5.89 -9.49
N PRO A 61 1.85 5.92 -8.82
CA PRO A 61 3.04 6.56 -9.36
C PRO A 61 3.68 5.76 -10.50
N PHE A 62 3.32 4.47 -10.63
CA PHE A 62 3.76 3.56 -11.69
C PHE A 62 2.74 3.43 -12.82
N GLY A 63 1.68 4.26 -12.83
CA GLY A 63 0.73 4.30 -13.92
C GLY A 63 1.42 4.66 -15.25
N PRO A 64 0.87 4.22 -16.41
CA PRO A 64 1.42 4.59 -17.70
C PRO A 64 1.44 6.12 -17.83
N LYS A 65 2.65 6.71 -17.84
CA LYS A 65 2.85 8.11 -18.22
C LYS A 65 2.69 8.19 -19.74
N VAL A 66 1.46 8.37 -20.19
CA VAL A 66 1.17 8.55 -21.62
C VAL A 66 1.71 9.92 -22.01
N LEU A 67 2.84 9.95 -22.72
CA LEU A 67 3.29 11.17 -23.39
C LEU A 67 2.37 11.38 -24.60
N PRO A 68 1.95 12.62 -24.91
CA PRO A 68 1.20 12.88 -26.13
C PRO A 68 2.04 12.44 -27.33
N MET A 69 1.51 11.55 -28.16
CA MET A 69 2.09 11.30 -29.47
C MET A 69 1.95 12.58 -30.29
N SER A 70 3.07 13.07 -30.80
CA SER A 70 3.13 14.24 -31.69
C SER A 70 2.47 13.98 -33.03
#